data_AF-A0A9D4Q8X7-F1
#
_entry.id   AF-A0A9D4Q8X7-F1
#
_cell.length_a   1.000
_cell.length_b   1.000
_cell.length_c   1.000
_cell.angle_alpha   90.00
_cell.angle_beta   90.00
_cell.angle_gamma   90.00
#
_symmetry.space_group_name_H-M   'P 1'
#
loop_
_entity.id
_entity.type
_entity.pdbx_description
1 polymer ?
#
loop_
_entity_poly.entity_id
_entity_poly.type
_entity_poly.pdbx_seq_one_letter_code
_entity_poly.pdbx_strand_id
1 'polypeptide(L)'
;MGLLPLEFTDCLTDSPYFRENLHAHENELDRTSQAIKGIIKEVKDLLNAARTGSLKEFGRLLMTIEDERDRMLENAHKTFIEPIERFRKDHIGEAKERKKKFDKETARYCQSLERYLGLSVKKGDAHQKEASR
;
A
#
# COMPACT_ATOMS: atom_id res chain seq x y z
N MET A 1 60.02 -12.96 12.67
CA MET A 1 60.53 -14.15 13.39
C MET A 1 59.73 -14.28 14.67
N GLY A 2 59.30 -15.48 15.05
CA GLY A 2 58.49 -15.70 16.26
C GLY A 2 59.32 -15.57 17.53
N LEU A 3 58.64 -15.50 18.68
CA LEU A 3 59.28 -15.53 19.99
C LEU A 3 59.95 -16.89 20.22
N LEU A 4 61.07 -16.89 20.94
CA LEU A 4 61.74 -18.13 21.30
C LEU A 4 60.97 -18.83 22.43
N PRO A 5 60.93 -20.18 22.45
CA PRO A 5 60.25 -20.92 23.51
C PRO A 5 60.80 -20.55 24.90
N LEU A 6 59.92 -20.55 25.91
CA LEU A 6 60.32 -20.44 27.31
C LEU A 6 60.50 -21.85 27.88
N GLU A 7 61.75 -22.21 28.19
CA GLU A 7 62.09 -23.53 28.74
C GLU A 7 62.07 -23.50 30.28
N PHE A 8 61.50 -24.54 30.89
CA PHE A 8 61.42 -24.65 32.36
C PHE A 8 62.79 -24.76 33.03
N THR A 9 63.76 -25.35 32.35
CA THR A 9 65.14 -25.49 32.86
C THR A 9 65.84 -24.14 32.95
N ASP A 10 65.57 -23.23 32.02
CA ASP A 10 66.25 -21.93 31.95
C ASP A 10 65.77 -21.01 33.08
N CYS A 11 64.52 -21.19 33.52
CA CYS A 11 63.95 -20.50 34.68
C CYS A 11 64.72 -20.80 35.98
N LEU A 12 65.24 -22.03 36.15
CA LEU A 12 66.03 -22.40 37.33
C LEU A 12 67.34 -21.62 37.42
N THR A 13 67.92 -21.25 36.27
CA THR A 13 69.19 -20.53 36.20
C THR A 13 69.04 -19.01 36.23
N ASP A 14 67.82 -18.52 36.04
CA ASP A 14 67.46 -17.10 35.97
C ASP A 14 68.41 -16.24 35.12
N SER A 15 68.82 -16.78 33.97
CA SER A 15 69.82 -16.11 33.14
C SER A 15 69.29 -14.79 32.54
N PRO A 16 70.17 -13.80 32.25
CA PRO A 16 69.77 -12.58 31.57
C PRO A 16 69.03 -12.83 30.25
N TYR A 17 69.43 -13.89 29.52
CA TYR A 17 68.79 -14.30 28.29
C TYR A 17 67.36 -14.82 28.49
N PHE A 18 67.13 -15.65 29.52
CA PHE A 18 65.79 -16.11 29.88
C PHE A 18 64.87 -14.95 30.25
N ARG A 19 65.37 -13.99 31.04
CA ARG A 19 64.63 -12.77 31.42
C ARG A 19 64.25 -11.91 30.23
N GLU A 20 65.17 -11.73 29.28
CA GLU A 20 64.89 -11.00 28.05
C GLU A 20 63.80 -11.68 27.21
N ASN A 21 63.87 -13.01 27.06
CA ASN A 21 62.85 -13.77 26.34
C ASN A 21 61.49 -13.70 27.05
N LEU A 22 61.46 -13.87 28.38
CA LEU A 22 60.24 -13.73 29.20
C LEU A 22 59.60 -12.35 29.02
N HIS A 23 60.39 -11.29 29.10
CA HIS A 23 59.93 -9.92 28.88
C HIS A 23 59.41 -9.71 27.45
N ALA A 24 60.00 -10.35 26.45
CA ALA A 24 59.49 -10.31 25.08
C ALA A 24 58.10 -10.95 24.96
N HIS A 25 57.85 -12.08 25.64
CA HIS A 25 56.52 -12.70 25.73
C HIS A 25 55.50 -11.83 26.48
N GLU A 26 55.89 -11.21 27.60
CA GLU A 26 55.03 -10.29 28.35
C GLU A 26 54.60 -9.09 27.48
N ASN A 27 55.54 -8.50 26.75
CA ASN A 27 55.24 -7.40 25.82
C ASN A 27 54.31 -7.84 24.69
N GLU A 28 54.54 -9.03 24.13
CA GLU A 28 53.69 -9.54 23.05
C GLU A 28 52.27 -9.88 23.53
N LEU A 29 52.14 -10.36 24.77
CA LEU A 29 50.86 -10.57 25.43
C LEU A 29 50.09 -9.24 25.58
N ASP A 30 50.76 -8.19 26.05
CA ASP A 30 50.16 -6.86 26.19
C ASP A 30 49.75 -6.26 24.84
N ARG A 31 50.61 -6.38 23.82
CA ARG A 31 50.30 -5.95 22.44
C ARG A 31 49.10 -6.69 21.88
N THR A 32 49.06 -8.02 22.03
CA THR A 32 47.95 -8.85 21.56
C THR A 32 46.65 -8.49 22.29
N SER A 33 46.70 -8.28 23.60
CA SER A 33 45.55 -7.84 24.41
C SER A 33 44.99 -6.50 23.93
N GLN A 34 45.87 -5.53 23.63
CA GLN A 34 45.47 -4.23 23.08
C GLN A 34 44.87 -4.37 21.67
N ALA A 35 45.47 -5.19 20.81
CA ALA A 35 44.95 -5.46 19.47
C ALA A 35 43.54 -6.09 19.53
N ILE A 36 43.33 -7.09 20.40
CA ILE A 36 42.01 -7.71 20.61
C ILE A 36 40.99 -6.68 21.09
N LYS A 37 41.35 -5.80 22.04
CA LYS A 37 40.47 -4.71 22.50
C LYS A 37 40.08 -3.77 21.35
N GLY A 38 41.02 -3.45 20.45
CA GLY A 38 40.79 -2.66 19.25
C GLY A 38 39.77 -3.32 18.31
N ILE A 39 40.00 -4.60 17.97
CA ILE A 39 39.08 -5.38 17.12
C ILE A 39 37.68 -5.45 17.72
N ILE A 40 37.58 -5.71 19.03
CA ILE A 40 36.27 -5.75 19.72
C ILE A 40 35.54 -4.41 19.58
N LYS A 41 36.25 -3.28 19.70
CA LYS A 41 35.66 -1.95 19.54
C LYS A 41 35.18 -1.74 18.10
N GLU A 42 36.02 -2.02 17.11
CA GLU A 42 35.69 -1.86 15.70
C GLU A 42 34.48 -2.70 15.28
N VAL A 43 34.41 -3.96 15.73
CA VAL A 43 33.26 -4.84 15.47
C VAL A 43 31.98 -4.30 16.12
N LYS A 44 32.06 -3.78 17.35
CA LYS A 44 30.90 -3.15 18.01
C LYS A 44 30.42 -1.90 17.26
N ASP A 45 31.35 -1.05 16.82
CA ASP A 45 31.04 0.17 16.09
C ASP A 45 30.39 -0.17 14.74
N LEU A 46 30.92 -1.17 14.03
CA LEU A 46 30.35 -1.68 12.77
C LEU A 46 28.93 -2.22 12.96
N LEU A 47 28.70 -3.06 13.98
CA LEU A 47 27.37 -3.61 14.26
C LEU A 47 26.34 -2.52 14.59
N ASN A 48 26.75 -1.49 15.33
CA ASN A 48 25.89 -0.34 15.63
C ASN A 48 25.53 0.45 14.37
N ALA A 49 26.53 0.74 13.53
CA ALA A 49 26.32 1.43 12.25
C ALA A 49 25.39 0.65 11.32
N ALA A 50 25.59 -0.68 11.21
CA ALA A 50 24.77 -1.57 10.39
C ALA A 50 23.31 -1.67 10.88
N ARG A 51 23.07 -1.56 12.19
CA ARG A 51 21.74 -1.78 12.76
C ARG A 51 20.72 -0.68 12.44
N THR A 52 21.14 0.58 12.27
CA THR A 52 20.17 1.67 12.56
C THR A 52 20.18 2.91 11.67
N GLY A 53 21.20 3.18 10.86
CA GLY A 53 21.29 4.48 10.19
C GLY A 53 20.30 4.67 9.04
N SER A 54 20.59 4.05 7.90
CA SER A 54 19.90 4.34 6.64
C SER A 54 18.61 3.54 6.44
N LEU A 55 18.60 2.26 6.82
CA LEU A 55 17.46 1.37 6.57
C LEU A 55 16.23 1.74 7.41
N LYS A 56 16.43 2.21 8.64
CA LYS A 56 15.33 2.64 9.52
C LYS A 56 14.65 3.90 8.98
N GLU A 57 15.42 4.91 8.59
CA GLU A 57 14.88 6.13 8.00
C GLU A 57 14.24 5.86 6.63
N PHE A 58 14.83 4.96 5.84
CA PHE A 58 14.22 4.51 4.59
C PHE A 58 12.87 3.82 4.83
N GLY A 59 12.78 2.93 5.81
CA GLY A 59 11.51 2.31 6.21
C GLY A 59 10.46 3.32 6.67
N ARG A 60 10.86 4.34 7.43
CA ARG A 60 9.97 5.44 7.85
C ARG A 60 9.45 6.25 6.66
N LEU A 61 10.32 6.50 5.68
CA LEU A 61 9.94 7.19 4.44
C LEU A 61 8.94 6.36 3.62
N LEU A 62 9.15 5.05 3.50
CA LEU A 62 8.22 4.16 2.81
C LEU A 62 6.83 4.18 3.45
N MET A 63 6.73 4.08 4.78
CA MET A 63 5.43 4.17 5.47
C MET A 63 4.73 5.49 5.20
N THR A 64 5.49 6.60 5.19
CA THR A 64 4.93 7.93 4.88
C THR A 64 4.38 8.00 3.45
N ILE A 65 5.07 7.40 2.49
CA ILE A 65 4.63 7.34 1.09
C ILE A 65 3.36 6.49 0.96
N GLU A 66 3.29 5.35 1.66
CA GLU A 66 2.10 4.49 1.65
C GLU A 66 0.88 5.20 2.25
N ASP A 67 1.05 5.91 3.36
CA ASP A 67 -0.02 6.71 3.98
C ASP A 67 -0.56 7.79 3.03
N GLU A 68 0.33 8.52 2.34
CA GLU A 68 -0.09 9.55 1.38
C GLU A 68 -0.73 8.97 0.13
N ARG A 69 -0.29 7.79 -0.33
CA ARG A 69 -0.95 7.06 -1.43
C ARG A 69 -2.39 6.72 -1.04
N ASP A 70 -2.60 6.20 0.16
CA ASP A 70 -3.93 5.79 0.61
C ASP A 70 -4.86 7.00 0.77
N ARG A 71 -4.35 8.12 1.30
CA ARG A 71 -5.07 9.41 1.32
C ARG A 71 -5.44 9.89 -0.07
N MET A 72 -4.52 9.81 -1.03
CA MET A 72 -4.77 10.20 -2.42
C MET A 72 -5.88 9.34 -3.05
N LEU A 73 -5.86 8.03 -2.83
CA LEU A 73 -6.89 7.11 -3.33
C LEU A 73 -8.26 7.40 -2.71
N GLU A 74 -8.31 7.61 -1.40
CA GLU A 74 -9.55 7.97 -0.71
C GLU A 74 -10.10 9.31 -1.22
N ASN A 75 -9.24 10.29 -1.43
CA ASN A 75 -9.64 11.59 -1.98
C ASN A 75 -10.14 11.48 -3.42
N ALA A 76 -9.49 10.68 -4.27
CA ALA A 76 -9.92 10.44 -5.64
C ALA A 76 -11.29 9.76 -5.68
N HIS A 77 -11.54 8.79 -4.78
CA HIS A 77 -12.85 8.17 -4.66
C HIS A 77 -13.93 9.19 -4.27
N LYS A 78 -13.69 9.99 -3.24
CA LYS A 78 -14.65 11.01 -2.76
C LYS A 78 -14.91 12.13 -3.77
N THR A 79 -13.87 12.55 -4.48
CA THR A 79 -13.93 13.72 -5.38
C THR A 79 -14.45 13.36 -6.76
N PHE A 80 -14.15 12.15 -7.26
CA PHE A 80 -14.50 11.75 -8.62
C PHE A 80 -15.49 10.61 -8.67
N ILE A 81 -15.19 9.48 -8.03
CA ILE A 81 -16.02 8.27 -8.15
C ILE A 81 -17.40 8.48 -7.54
N GLU A 82 -17.46 8.93 -6.29
CA GLU A 82 -18.71 9.06 -5.57
C GLU A 82 -19.69 10.06 -6.23
N PRO A 83 -19.27 11.26 -6.69
CA PRO A 83 -20.17 12.16 -7.41
C PRO A 83 -20.68 11.58 -8.74
N ILE A 84 -19.85 10.83 -9.48
CA ILE A 84 -20.25 10.17 -10.72
C ILE A 84 -21.27 9.07 -10.43
N GLU A 85 -21.04 8.25 -9.40
CA GLU A 85 -21.97 7.21 -8.98
C GLU A 85 -23.32 7.78 -8.53
N ARG A 86 -23.29 8.83 -7.71
CA ARG A 86 -24.49 9.56 -7.29
C ARG A 86 -25.22 10.13 -8.50
N PHE A 87 -24.53 10.81 -9.41
CA PHE A 87 -25.16 11.36 -10.61
C PHE A 87 -25.82 10.28 -11.47
N ARG A 88 -25.13 9.16 -11.70
CA ARG A 88 -25.67 8.02 -12.44
C ARG A 88 -26.92 7.45 -11.78
N LYS A 89 -26.92 7.29 -10.46
CA LYS A 89 -28.03 6.68 -9.74
C LYS A 89 -29.22 7.63 -9.64
N ASP A 90 -28.98 8.85 -9.20
CA ASP A 90 -30.03 9.78 -8.79
C ASP A 90 -30.58 10.55 -9.98
N HIS A 91 -29.73 11.04 -10.88
CA HIS A 91 -30.22 11.81 -12.04
C HIS A 91 -30.58 10.92 -13.22
N ILE A 92 -29.65 10.06 -13.66
CA ILE A 92 -29.91 9.19 -14.83
C ILE A 92 -30.95 8.11 -14.46
N GLY A 93 -30.84 7.50 -13.28
CA GLY A 93 -31.80 6.50 -12.81
C GLY A 93 -33.22 7.05 -12.71
N GLU A 94 -33.41 8.22 -12.08
CA GLU A 94 -34.74 8.84 -12.00
C GLU A 94 -35.29 9.26 -13.36
N ALA A 95 -34.45 9.81 -14.25
CA ALA A 95 -34.90 10.19 -15.59
C ALA A 95 -35.41 8.97 -16.37
N LYS A 96 -34.74 7.81 -16.23
CA LYS A 96 -35.22 6.56 -16.83
C LYS A 96 -36.56 6.10 -16.24
N GLU A 97 -36.75 6.22 -14.93
CA GLU A 97 -38.04 5.89 -14.31
C GLU A 97 -39.17 6.86 -14.71
N ARG A 98 -38.88 8.16 -14.81
CA ARG A 98 -39.83 9.16 -15.34
C ARG A 98 -40.23 8.85 -16.78
N LYS A 99 -39.25 8.53 -17.65
CA LYS A 99 -39.51 8.10 -19.03
C LYS A 99 -40.39 6.86 -19.07
N LYS A 100 -40.10 5.83 -18.26
CA LYS A 100 -40.90 4.60 -18.20
C LYS A 100 -42.36 4.87 -17.80
N LYS A 101 -42.58 5.78 -16.83
CA LYS A 101 -43.93 6.20 -16.44
C LYS A 101 -44.63 6.97 -17.56
N PHE A 102 -43.92 7.90 -18.21
CA PHE A 102 -44.46 8.65 -19.35
C PHE A 102 -44.88 7.71 -20.49
N ASP A 103 -43.99 6.82 -20.93
CA ASP A 103 -44.26 5.85 -22.00
C ASP A 103 -45.49 4.98 -21.68
N LYS A 104 -45.69 4.60 -20.40
CA LYS A 104 -46.86 3.84 -19.95
C LYS A 104 -48.16 4.64 -20.04
N GLU A 105 -48.15 5.91 -19.63
CA GLU A 105 -49.33 6.77 -19.73
C GLU A 105 -49.63 7.15 -21.19
N THR A 106 -48.60 7.39 -22.01
CA THR A 106 -48.76 7.59 -23.47
C THR A 106 -49.43 6.37 -24.11
N ALA A 107 -48.99 5.15 -23.80
CA ALA A 107 -49.62 3.94 -24.34
C ALA A 107 -51.11 3.83 -23.95
N ARG A 108 -51.46 4.15 -22.69
CA ARG A 108 -52.85 4.16 -22.20
C ARG A 108 -53.70 5.22 -22.91
N TYR A 109 -53.14 6.40 -23.12
CA TYR A 109 -53.80 7.49 -23.82
C TYR A 109 -54.07 7.13 -25.29
N CYS A 110 -53.06 6.65 -26.01
CA CYS A 110 -53.23 6.19 -27.40
C CYS A 110 -54.29 5.08 -27.50
N GLN A 111 -54.26 4.09 -26.62
CA GLN A 111 -55.28 3.02 -26.58
C GLN A 111 -56.69 3.58 -26.33
N SER A 112 -56.83 4.61 -25.51
CA SER A 112 -58.12 5.25 -25.24
C SER A 112 -58.65 6.01 -26.45
N LEU A 113 -57.78 6.72 -27.18
CA LEU A 113 -58.13 7.40 -28.45
C LEU A 113 -58.59 6.39 -29.51
N GLU A 114 -57.88 5.28 -29.68
CA GLU A 114 -58.27 4.22 -30.62
C GLU A 114 -59.67 3.68 -30.32
N ARG A 115 -59.99 3.45 -29.04
CA ARG A 115 -61.33 3.01 -28.61
C ARG A 115 -62.39 4.07 -28.92
N TYR A 116 -62.12 5.34 -28.64
CA TYR A 116 -63.07 6.43 -28.90
C TYR A 116 -63.35 6.58 -30.41
N LEU A 117 -62.30 6.56 -31.24
CA LEU A 117 -62.44 6.59 -32.70
C LEU A 117 -63.23 5.38 -33.21
N GLY A 118 -62.96 4.18 -32.71
CA GLY A 118 -63.71 2.97 -33.06
C GLY A 118 -65.19 3.04 -32.69
N LEU A 119 -65.55 3.74 -31.61
CA LEU A 119 -66.95 4.01 -31.22
C LEU A 119 -67.61 5.07 -32.11
N SER A 120 -66.86 6.10 -32.52
CA SER A 120 -67.33 7.14 -33.44
C SER A 120 -67.71 6.57 -34.81
N VAL A 121 -66.90 5.65 -35.36
CA VAL A 121 -67.18 4.98 -36.64
C VAL A 121 -68.47 4.15 -36.54
N LYS A 122 -68.67 3.42 -35.44
CA LYS A 122 -69.91 2.65 -35.21
C LYS A 122 -71.16 3.52 -35.07
N LYS A 123 -71.04 4.74 -34.53
CA LYS A 123 -72.16 5.70 -34.46
C LYS A 123 -72.51 6.31 -35.82
N GLY A 124 -71.51 6.55 -36.67
CA GLY A 124 -71.70 7.01 -38.06
C GLY A 124 -72.47 6.00 -38.90
N ASP A 125 -72.10 4.72 -38.81
CA ASP A 125 -72.79 3.63 -39.53
C ASP A 125 -74.24 3.43 -39.05
N ALA A 126 -74.50 3.61 -37.74
CA ALA A 126 -75.85 3.51 -37.18
C ALA A 126 -76.77 4.62 -37.69
N HIS A 127 -76.30 5.86 -37.77
CA HIS A 127 -77.06 6.98 -38.33
C HIS A 127 -77.24 6.88 -39.85
N GLN A 128 -76.27 6.34 -40.59
CA GLN A 128 -76.40 6.14 -42.04
C GLN A 128 -77.39 5.02 -42.40
N LYS A 129 -77.54 3.99 -41.56
CA LYS A 129 -78.56 2.94 -41.76
C LYS A 129 -79.98 3.36 -41.39
N GLU A 130 -80.17 4.27 -40.44
CA GLU A 130 -81.50 4.80 -40.10
C GLU A 130 -81.99 5.87 -41.09
N ALA A 131 -81.10 6.65 -41.71
CA ALA A 131 -81.47 7.62 -42.75
C ALA A 131 -81.78 7.00 -44.13
N SER A 132 -81.62 5.68 -44.28
CA SER A 132 -81.83 4.93 -45.53
C SER A 132 -83.02 3.95 -45.47
N ARG A 133 -83.94 4.14 -44.51
CA ARG A 133 -85.17 3.35 -44.36
C ARG A 133 -86.42 4.17 -44.67
#